data_AF-A0A1G1HBM0-F1
#
_entry.id   AF-A0A1G1HBM0-F1
#
_cell.length_a   1.000
_cell.length_b   1.000
_cell.length_c   1.000
_cell.angle_alpha   90.00
_cell.angle_beta   90.00
_cell.angle_gamma   90.00
#
_symmetry.space_group_name_H-M   'P 1'
#
loop_
_entity.id
_entity.type
_entity.pdbx_description
1 polymer ?
#
loop_
_entity_poly.entity_id
_entity_poly.type
_entity_poly.pdbx_seq_one_letter_code
_entity_poly.pdbx_strand_id
1 'polypeptide(L)'
;MVFEEAISALVELGFYKFFLPFIIISAIIFALLRRTQILGESPLISGIVSISIAFFIFALPVLGGLDLVKPLSSFFGQISVIILIITFGLLISGLFIPDLMGKMGEWMTGGGVVWWMIVLVLIIAMTSGLFFMIISPISESVGSGGKVVLVIFLLILFMILAALVGGGKA
;
A
#
# COMPACT_ATOMS: atom_id res chain seq x y z
N MET A 1 21.80 -14.28 23.17
CA MET A 1 22.34 -15.45 22.44
C MET A 1 21.21 -16.30 21.87
N VAL A 2 20.38 -17.01 22.66
CA VAL A 2 19.32 -17.88 22.11
C VAL A 2 18.31 -17.18 21.19
N PHE A 3 17.88 -15.95 21.53
CA PHE A 3 16.95 -15.18 20.68
C PHE A 3 17.56 -14.70 19.37
N GLU A 4 18.84 -14.36 19.38
CA GLU A 4 19.54 -13.88 18.20
C GLU A 4 19.71 -14.99 17.17
N GLU A 5 20.00 -16.20 17.63
CA GLU A 5 20.11 -17.38 16.79
C GLU A 5 18.76 -17.80 16.20
N ALA A 6 17.68 -17.71 16.98
CA ALA A 6 16.32 -17.93 16.48
C ALA A 6 15.92 -16.89 15.41
N ILE A 7 16.24 -15.61 15.62
CA ILE A 7 15.96 -14.56 14.64
C ILE A 7 16.78 -14.78 13.36
N SER A 8 18.07 -15.11 13.48
CA SER A 8 18.93 -15.40 12.33
C SER A 8 18.40 -16.58 11.52
N ALA A 9 17.97 -17.67 12.17
CA ALA A 9 17.34 -18.80 11.48
C ALA A 9 16.06 -18.39 10.73
N LEU A 10 15.21 -17.52 11.32
CA LEU A 10 14.02 -17.01 10.65
C LEU A 10 14.35 -16.07 9.46
N VAL A 11 15.41 -15.27 9.58
CA VAL A 11 15.90 -14.43 8.48
C VAL A 11 16.42 -15.29 7.34
N GLU A 12 17.21 -16.32 7.63
CA GLU A 12 17.75 -17.27 6.63
C GLU A 12 16.64 -18.05 5.92
N LEU A 13 15.60 -18.46 6.64
CA LEU A 13 14.41 -19.10 6.07
C LEU A 13 13.53 -18.14 5.24
N GLY A 14 13.89 -16.85 5.17
CA GLY A 14 13.13 -15.86 4.41
C GLY A 14 11.79 -15.47 5.05
N PHE A 15 11.61 -15.72 6.35
CA PHE A 15 10.36 -15.43 7.07
C PHE A 15 9.96 -13.93 6.96
N TYR A 16 10.93 -13.04 7.15
CA TYR A 16 10.74 -11.60 7.01
C TYR A 16 10.69 -11.13 5.55
N LYS A 17 11.32 -11.89 4.64
CA LYS A 17 11.40 -11.55 3.21
C LYS A 17 10.14 -11.91 2.43
N PHE A 18 9.55 -13.04 2.77
CA PHE A 18 8.46 -13.64 2.01
C PHE A 18 7.22 -13.82 2.86
N PHE A 19 7.33 -14.55 3.97
CA PHE A 19 6.17 -15.03 4.73
C PHE A 19 5.35 -13.91 5.36
N LEU A 20 5.99 -12.95 6.04
CA LEU A 20 5.30 -11.82 6.65
C LEU A 20 4.60 -10.92 5.62
N PRO A 21 5.30 -10.42 4.59
CA PRO A 21 4.65 -9.66 3.51
C PRO A 21 3.49 -10.43 2.85
N PHE A 22 3.69 -11.73 2.60
CA PHE A 22 2.68 -12.61 2.01
C PHE A 22 1.39 -12.68 2.84
N ILE A 23 1.50 -12.90 4.15
CA ILE A 23 0.34 -12.95 5.05
C ILE A 23 -0.41 -11.61 5.05
N ILE A 24 0.32 -10.50 5.12
CA ILE A 24 -0.29 -9.16 5.15
C ILE A 24 -1.08 -8.91 3.86
N ILE A 25 -0.50 -9.18 2.69
CA ILE A 25 -1.20 -9.00 1.42
C ILE A 25 -2.38 -9.94 1.29
N SER A 26 -2.23 -11.22 1.67
CA SER A 26 -3.34 -12.18 1.67
C SER A 26 -4.49 -11.69 2.55
N ALA A 27 -4.20 -11.18 3.75
CA ALA A 27 -5.22 -10.64 4.66
C ALA A 27 -5.91 -9.39 4.10
N ILE A 28 -5.16 -8.48 3.46
CA ILE A 28 -5.73 -7.29 2.81
C ILE A 28 -6.66 -7.70 1.67
N ILE A 29 -6.21 -8.60 0.78
CA ILE A 29 -7.01 -9.09 -0.35
C ILE A 29 -8.25 -9.82 0.17
N PHE A 30 -8.11 -10.65 1.20
CA PHE A 30 -9.24 -11.32 1.83
C PHE A 30 -10.28 -10.33 2.36
N ALA A 31 -9.83 -9.30 3.08
CA ALA A 31 -10.70 -8.25 3.61
C ALA A 31 -11.41 -7.48 2.49
N LEU A 32 -10.70 -7.16 1.41
CA LEU A 32 -11.26 -6.49 0.24
C LEU A 32 -12.32 -7.37 -0.44
N LEU A 33 -11.99 -8.63 -0.76
CA LEU A 33 -12.93 -9.57 -1.37
C LEU A 33 -14.19 -9.74 -0.54
N ARG A 34 -14.05 -9.88 0.78
CA ARG A 34 -15.17 -10.01 1.71
C ARG A 34 -16.05 -8.75 1.74
N ARG A 35 -15.45 -7.56 1.70
CA ARG A 35 -16.18 -6.29 1.67
C ARG A 35 -16.95 -6.10 0.36
N THR A 36 -16.36 -6.50 -0.76
CA THR A 36 -16.96 -6.32 -2.10
C THR A 36 -17.93 -7.43 -2.49
N GLN A 37 -17.93 -8.57 -1.78
CA GLN A 37 -18.77 -9.75 -2.04
C GLN A 37 -18.72 -10.26 -3.49
N ILE A 38 -17.63 -9.99 -4.23
CA ILE A 38 -17.49 -10.31 -5.67
C ILE A 38 -17.57 -11.84 -5.90
N LEU A 39 -17.15 -12.63 -4.92
CA LEU A 39 -17.09 -14.10 -4.99
C LEU A 39 -18.24 -14.77 -4.22
N GLY A 40 -19.26 -14.00 -3.84
CA GLY A 40 -20.36 -14.45 -2.99
C GLY A 40 -20.04 -14.37 -1.49
N GLU A 41 -20.90 -14.97 -0.67
CA GLU A 41 -20.85 -14.85 0.80
C GLU A 41 -19.90 -15.83 1.48
N SER A 42 -19.40 -16.84 0.77
CA SER A 42 -18.57 -17.90 1.36
C SER A 42 -17.20 -17.38 1.79
N PRO A 43 -16.88 -17.39 3.11
CA PRO A 43 -15.57 -16.95 3.59
C PRO A 43 -14.43 -17.87 3.12
N LEU A 44 -14.70 -19.15 2.93
CA LEU A 44 -13.71 -20.13 2.48
C LEU A 44 -13.19 -19.83 1.07
N ILE A 45 -14.09 -19.47 0.15
CA ILE A 45 -13.73 -19.15 -1.23
C ILE A 45 -12.87 -17.89 -1.27
N SER A 46 -13.27 -16.84 -0.54
CA SER A 46 -12.49 -15.60 -0.45
C SER A 46 -11.10 -15.84 0.15
N GLY A 47 -11.00 -16.73 1.15
CA GLY A 47 -9.73 -17.12 1.76
C GLY A 47 -8.79 -17.78 0.76
N ILE A 48 -9.23 -18.86 0.10
CA ILE A 48 -8.43 -19.60 -0.88
C ILE A 48 -7.99 -18.71 -2.05
N VAL A 49 -8.89 -17.86 -2.55
CA VAL A 49 -8.58 -16.94 -3.65
C VAL A 49 -7.59 -15.87 -3.21
N SER A 50 -7.75 -15.29 -2.02
CA SER A 50 -6.81 -14.28 -1.50
C SER A 50 -5.38 -14.82 -1.32
N ILE A 51 -5.25 -16.06 -0.83
CA ILE A 51 -3.98 -16.77 -0.68
C ILE A 51 -3.35 -17.00 -2.06
N SER A 52 -4.14 -17.49 -3.02
CA SER A 52 -3.68 -17.72 -4.40
C SER A 52 -3.17 -16.44 -5.05
N ILE A 53 -3.92 -15.34 -4.93
CA ILE A 53 -3.51 -14.03 -5.49
C ILE A 53 -2.23 -13.53 -4.81
N ALA A 54 -2.15 -13.61 -3.48
CA ALA A 54 -0.94 -13.22 -2.76
C ALA A 54 0.29 -14.05 -3.21
N PHE A 55 0.11 -15.35 -3.43
CA PHE A 55 1.17 -16.20 -3.98
C PHE A 55 1.63 -15.72 -5.36
N PHE A 56 0.71 -15.38 -6.27
CA PHE A 56 1.08 -14.85 -7.58
C PHE A 56 1.82 -13.51 -7.51
N ILE A 57 1.38 -12.62 -6.62
CA ILE A 57 2.01 -11.30 -6.42
C ILE A 57 3.46 -11.45 -5.93
N PHE A 58 3.71 -12.38 -5.00
CA PHE A 58 5.05 -12.56 -4.43
C PHE A 58 5.94 -13.54 -5.21
N ALA A 59 5.37 -14.50 -5.94
CA ALA A 59 6.16 -15.46 -6.71
C ALA A 59 7.05 -14.75 -7.73
N LEU A 60 6.55 -13.71 -8.42
CA LEU A 60 7.30 -13.01 -9.46
C LEU A 60 8.54 -12.26 -8.92
N PRO A 61 8.45 -11.38 -7.89
CA PRO A 61 9.63 -10.72 -7.35
C PRO A 61 10.63 -11.68 -6.70
N VAL A 62 10.14 -12.73 -6.03
CA VAL A 62 11.02 -13.71 -5.37
C VAL A 62 11.83 -14.49 -6.38
N LEU A 63 11.20 -14.98 -7.46
CA LEU A 63 11.89 -15.66 -8.56
C LEU A 63 12.83 -14.72 -9.32
N GLY A 64 12.49 -13.43 -9.40
CA GLY A 64 13.32 -12.38 -10.00
C GLY A 64 14.47 -11.89 -9.11
N GLY A 65 14.65 -12.42 -7.90
CA GLY A 65 15.71 -11.99 -6.97
C GLY A 65 15.52 -10.59 -6.40
N LEU A 66 14.32 -10.02 -6.49
CA LEU A 66 14.01 -8.68 -6.00
C LEU A 66 13.72 -8.71 -4.48
N ASP A 67 14.42 -7.88 -3.72
CA ASP A 67 14.25 -7.80 -2.26
C ASP A 67 13.08 -6.87 -1.88
N LEU A 68 11.93 -7.47 -1.55
CA LEU A 68 10.71 -6.74 -1.16
C LEU A 68 10.80 -6.16 0.25
N VAL A 69 11.74 -6.63 1.07
CA VAL A 69 11.85 -6.18 2.46
C VAL A 69 12.21 -4.71 2.49
N LYS A 70 13.23 -4.31 1.74
CA LYS A 70 13.78 -2.96 1.88
C LYS A 70 12.74 -1.88 1.52
N PRO A 71 12.01 -1.95 0.38
CA PRO A 71 10.98 -0.96 0.07
C PRO A 71 9.78 -1.04 1.02
N LEU A 72 9.38 -2.25 1.44
CA LEU A 72 8.25 -2.42 2.34
C LEU A 72 8.55 -1.90 3.76
N SER A 73 9.74 -2.17 4.29
CA SER A 73 10.21 -1.61 5.56
C SER A 73 10.32 -0.09 5.49
N SER A 74 10.80 0.48 4.37
CA SER A 74 10.82 1.93 4.15
C SER A 74 9.41 2.52 4.14
N PHE A 75 8.48 1.88 3.41
CA PHE A 75 7.08 2.30 3.34
C PHE A 75 6.40 2.29 4.71
N PHE A 76 6.49 1.18 5.46
CA PHE A 76 5.91 1.10 6.80
C PHE A 76 6.61 2.05 7.77
N GLY A 77 7.92 2.22 7.67
CA GLY A 77 8.67 3.22 8.42
C GLY A 77 8.14 4.63 8.19
N GLN A 78 7.99 5.04 6.93
CA GLN A 78 7.44 6.35 6.56
C GLN A 78 6.00 6.53 7.03
N ILE A 79 5.14 5.52 6.85
CA ILE A 79 3.75 5.56 7.36
C ILE A 79 3.74 5.73 8.88
N SER A 80 4.56 4.97 9.61
CA SER A 80 4.60 5.06 11.07
C SER A 80 4.99 6.47 11.55
N VAL A 81 5.97 7.10 10.89
CA VAL A 81 6.40 8.47 11.18
C VAL A 81 5.27 9.45 10.89
N ILE A 82 4.57 9.30 9.76
CA ILE A 82 3.46 10.18 9.39
C ILE A 82 2.28 10.02 10.35
N ILE A 83 1.91 8.79 10.71
CA ILE A 83 0.88 8.54 11.72
C ILE A 83 1.29 9.22 13.02
N LEU A 84 2.54 9.09 13.44
CA LEU A 84 3.04 9.73 14.66
C LEU A 84 2.93 11.25 14.58
N ILE A 85 3.36 11.87 13.47
CA ILE A 85 3.21 13.32 13.25
C ILE A 85 1.74 13.74 13.29
N ILE A 86 0.84 13.00 12.64
CA ILE A 86 -0.59 13.27 12.66
C ILE A 86 -1.14 13.14 14.07
N THR A 87 -0.80 12.07 14.81
CA THR A 87 -1.24 11.86 16.19
C THR A 87 -0.79 13.01 17.09
N PHE A 88 0.48 13.42 17.02
CA PHE A 88 0.96 14.57 17.78
C PHE A 88 0.28 15.88 17.34
N GLY A 89 0.09 16.09 16.04
CA GLY A 89 -0.62 17.24 15.49
C GLY A 89 -2.07 17.32 15.99
N LEU A 90 -2.76 16.17 16.07
CA LEU A 90 -4.11 16.07 16.62
C LEU A 90 -4.14 16.32 18.13
N LEU A 91 -3.18 15.80 18.88
CA LEU A 91 -3.06 16.07 20.32
C LEU A 91 -2.86 17.56 20.60
N ILE A 92 -1.94 18.20 19.87
CA ILE A 92 -1.68 19.65 20.00
C ILE A 92 -2.92 20.44 19.58
N SER A 93 -3.54 20.09 18.44
CA SER A 93 -4.75 20.77 17.96
C SER A 93 -5.92 20.63 18.93
N GLY A 94 -6.02 19.51 19.64
CA GLY A 94 -7.05 19.26 20.65
C GLY A 94 -6.95 20.20 21.86
N LEU A 95 -5.78 20.78 22.13
CA LEU A 95 -5.61 21.79 23.19
C LEU A 95 -6.20 23.15 22.80
N PHE A 96 -6.27 23.45 21.50
CA PHE A 96 -6.75 24.74 20.99
C PHE A 96 -8.17 24.67 20.41
N ILE A 97 -8.65 23.47 20.04
CA ILE A 97 -9.95 23.27 19.42
C ILE A 97 -10.82 22.42 20.36
N PRO A 98 -11.78 23.04 21.08
CA PRO A 98 -12.60 22.35 22.09
C PRO A 98 -13.57 21.29 21.53
N ASP A 99 -13.81 21.29 20.21
CA ASP A 99 -14.58 20.25 19.51
C ASP A 99 -13.81 19.75 18.27
N LEU A 100 -12.63 19.21 18.50
CA LEU A 100 -11.78 18.68 17.43
C LEU A 100 -12.40 17.44 16.77
N MET A 101 -13.06 16.58 17.54
CA MET A 101 -13.69 15.36 17.03
C MET A 101 -14.85 15.68 16.07
N GLY A 102 -15.70 16.66 16.40
CA GLY A 102 -16.79 17.10 15.52
C GLY A 102 -16.27 17.64 14.19
N LYS A 103 -15.27 18.53 14.24
CA LYS A 103 -14.66 19.12 13.03
C LYS A 103 -13.89 18.11 12.19
N MET A 104 -13.23 17.12 12.81
CA MET A 104 -12.60 16.02 12.08
C MET A 104 -13.64 15.18 11.32
N GLY A 105 -14.80 14.90 11.92
CA GLY A 105 -15.87 14.17 11.26
C GLY A 105 -16.40 14.89 10.02
N GLU A 106 -16.62 16.20 10.11
CA GLU A 106 -17.01 17.04 8.97
C GLU A 106 -15.92 17.09 7.87
N TRP A 107 -14.64 17.17 8.25
CA TRP A 107 -13.55 17.13 7.28
C TRP A 107 -13.41 15.76 6.62
N MET A 108 -13.47 14.67 7.39
CA MET A 108 -13.35 13.30 6.89
C MET A 108 -14.51 12.87 5.97
N THR A 109 -15.71 13.44 6.18
CA THR A 109 -16.86 13.20 5.29
C THR A 109 -16.78 14.00 3.99
N GLY A 110 -15.94 15.04 3.92
CA GLY A 110 -15.61 15.70 2.67
C GLY A 110 -14.80 14.76 1.76
N GLY A 111 -15.28 14.51 0.53
CA GLY A 111 -14.56 13.67 -0.46
C GLY A 111 -13.11 14.10 -0.72
N GLY A 112 -12.73 15.32 -0.35
CA GLY A 112 -11.35 15.80 -0.37
C GLY A 112 -10.40 15.05 0.57
N VAL A 113 -10.85 14.55 1.73
CA VAL A 113 -9.94 13.86 2.68
C VAL A 113 -9.54 12.47 2.17
N VAL A 114 -10.48 11.72 1.61
CA VAL A 114 -10.17 10.42 0.97
C VAL A 114 -9.16 10.63 -0.16
N TRP A 115 -9.33 11.69 -0.95
CA TRP A 115 -8.39 12.02 -2.02
C TRP A 115 -7.00 12.40 -1.50
N TRP A 116 -6.92 13.24 -0.48
CA TRP A 116 -5.66 13.58 0.18
C TRP A 116 -4.95 12.36 0.76
N MET A 117 -5.70 11.41 1.34
CA MET A 117 -5.14 10.15 1.82
C MET A 117 -4.57 9.31 0.68
N ILE A 118 -5.27 9.21 -0.46
CA ILE A 118 -4.77 8.48 -1.64
C ILE A 118 -3.49 9.13 -2.17
N VAL A 119 -3.47 10.46 -2.32
CA VAL A 119 -2.30 11.21 -2.79
C VAL A 119 -1.13 11.02 -1.83
N LEU A 120 -1.37 11.10 -0.52
CA LEU A 120 -0.34 10.93 0.49
C LEU A 120 0.24 9.51 0.49
N VAL A 121 -0.60 8.48 0.40
CA VAL A 121 -0.14 7.09 0.26
C VAL A 121 0.67 6.90 -1.02
N LEU A 122 0.26 7.54 -2.13
CA LEU A 122 0.96 7.46 -3.40
C LEU A 122 2.34 8.14 -3.35
N ILE A 123 2.44 9.31 -2.72
CA ILE A 123 3.73 9.99 -2.49
C ILE A 123 4.66 9.11 -1.65
N ILE A 124 4.16 8.52 -0.56
CA ILE A 124 4.94 7.60 0.29
C ILE A 124 5.36 6.37 -0.52
N ALA A 125 4.46 5.79 -1.31
CA ALA A 125 4.79 4.64 -2.16
C ALA A 125 5.88 4.98 -3.19
N MET A 126 5.91 6.20 -3.71
CA MET A 126 6.96 6.69 -4.61
C MET A 126 8.28 6.91 -3.89
N THR A 127 8.30 7.58 -2.73
CA THR A 127 9.53 7.89 -1.98
C THR A 127 10.13 6.68 -1.26
N SER A 128 9.32 5.69 -0.90
CA SER A 128 9.79 4.42 -0.31
C SER A 128 10.47 3.48 -1.31
N GLY A 129 10.39 3.77 -2.61
CA GLY A 129 10.92 2.91 -3.67
C GLY A 129 10.00 1.73 -4.03
N LEU A 130 8.84 1.61 -3.36
CA LEU A 130 7.86 0.53 -3.58
C LEU A 130 7.23 0.62 -4.98
N PHE A 131 6.97 1.85 -5.45
CA PHE A 131 6.51 2.12 -6.81
C PHE A 131 7.50 1.66 -7.89
N PHE A 132 8.79 2.01 -7.72
CA PHE A 132 9.84 1.62 -8.66
C PHE A 132 10.06 0.12 -8.68
N MET A 133 9.86 -0.57 -7.55
CA MET A 133 9.99 -2.02 -7.48
C MET A 133 8.92 -2.76 -8.28
N ILE A 134 7.67 -2.28 -8.26
CA ILE A 134 6.57 -2.88 -9.04
C ILE A 134 6.77 -2.63 -10.54
N ILE A 135 7.29 -1.45 -10.89
CA ILE A 135 7.42 -1.03 -12.29
C ILE A 135 8.73 -1.52 -12.93
N SER A 136 9.82 -1.66 -12.19
CA SER A 136 11.14 -2.05 -12.73
C SER A 136 11.09 -3.35 -13.54
N PRO A 137 10.54 -4.48 -13.04
CA PRO A 137 10.46 -5.72 -13.82
C PRO A 137 9.51 -5.62 -15.04
N ILE A 138 8.49 -4.78 -14.97
CA ILE A 138 7.62 -4.49 -16.13
C ILE A 138 8.37 -3.60 -17.15
N SER A 139 9.20 -2.69 -16.67
CA SER A 139 10.01 -1.79 -17.50
C SER A 139 11.17 -2.53 -18.20
N GLU A 140 11.68 -3.60 -17.62
CA GLU A 140 12.75 -4.40 -18.24
C GLU A 140 12.21 -5.38 -19.28
N SER A 141 10.99 -5.89 -19.09
CA SER A 141 10.29 -6.74 -20.07
C SER A 141 9.71 -5.94 -21.25
N VAL A 142 9.47 -4.65 -21.07
CA VAL A 142 9.00 -3.75 -22.12
C VAL A 142 10.18 -2.85 -22.54
N GLY A 143 10.79 -3.13 -23.69
CA GLY A 143 11.97 -2.39 -24.20
C GLY A 143 11.84 -0.85 -24.13
N SER A 144 12.93 -0.09 -24.27
CA SER A 144 13.01 1.33 -23.87
C SER A 144 11.85 2.23 -24.32
N GLY A 145 11.21 1.95 -25.47
CA GLY A 145 10.01 2.63 -25.93
C GLY A 145 8.77 2.45 -25.05
N GLY A 146 8.54 1.27 -24.49
CA GLY A 146 7.36 1.04 -23.65
C GLY A 146 7.56 1.39 -22.17
N LYS A 147 8.80 1.66 -21.73
CA LYS A 147 9.06 2.38 -20.46
C LYS A 147 8.38 3.75 -20.47
N VAL A 148 8.51 4.47 -21.58
CA VAL A 148 7.90 5.79 -21.78
C VAL A 148 6.38 5.67 -21.88
N VAL A 149 5.87 4.66 -22.59
CA VAL A 149 4.42 4.42 -22.72
C VAL A 149 3.76 4.06 -21.39
N LEU A 150 4.40 3.26 -20.54
CA LEU A 150 3.86 2.87 -19.23
C LEU A 150 3.83 4.04 -18.25
N VAL A 151 4.89 4.86 -18.22
CA VAL A 151 4.93 6.08 -17.40
C VAL A 151 3.89 7.08 -17.89
N ILE A 152 3.75 7.27 -19.21
CA ILE A 152 2.70 8.10 -19.81
C ILE A 152 1.32 7.55 -19.47
N PHE A 153 1.11 6.23 -19.53
CA PHE A 153 -0.17 5.61 -19.19
C PHE A 153 -0.53 5.80 -17.71
N LEU A 154 0.42 5.63 -16.79
CA LEU A 154 0.21 5.90 -15.36
C LEU A 154 -0.06 7.38 -15.07
N LEU A 155 0.64 8.29 -15.76
CA LEU A 155 0.38 9.73 -15.67
C LEU A 155 -0.99 10.10 -16.23
N ILE A 156 -1.41 9.48 -17.34
CA ILE A 156 -2.73 9.69 -17.93
C ILE A 156 -3.81 9.12 -16.99
N LEU A 157 -3.61 7.93 -16.43
CA LEU A 157 -4.53 7.34 -15.44
C LEU A 157 -4.64 8.25 -14.22
N PHE A 158 -3.51 8.76 -13.72
CA PHE A 158 -3.47 9.72 -12.62
C PHE A 158 -4.20 11.02 -12.96
N MET A 159 -4.00 11.57 -14.17
CA MET A 159 -4.68 12.78 -14.64
C MET A 159 -6.19 12.56 -14.86
N ILE A 160 -6.61 11.41 -15.37
CA ILE A 160 -8.03 11.06 -15.54
C ILE A 160 -8.68 10.93 -14.17
N LEU A 161 -8.03 10.25 -13.22
CA LEU A 161 -8.51 10.15 -11.85
C LEU A 161 -8.56 11.54 -11.17
N ALA A 162 -7.57 12.40 -11.40
CA ALA A 162 -7.56 13.78 -10.90
C ALA A 162 -8.66 14.65 -11.55
N ALA A 163 -8.91 14.50 -12.85
CA ALA A 163 -9.92 15.25 -13.60
C ALA A 163 -11.35 14.83 -13.24
N LEU A 164 -11.60 13.53 -13.04
CA LEU A 164 -12.89 13.02 -12.55
C LEU A 164 -13.22 13.54 -11.15
N VAL A 165 -12.21 13.87 -10.35
CA VAL A 165 -12.37 14.44 -9.00
C VAL A 165 -12.49 15.98 -9.04
N GLY A 166 -11.78 16.65 -9.95
CA GLY A 166 -11.92 18.09 -10.18
C GLY A 166 -13.27 18.49 -10.77
N GLY A 167 -13.90 17.59 -11.55
CA GLY A 167 -15.22 17.80 -12.16
C GLY A 167 -16.43 17.55 -11.25
N GLY A 168 -16.22 17.06 -10.02
CA GLY A 168 -17.30 16.82 -9.04
C GLY A 168 -17.74 18.06 -8.25
N LYS A 169 -17.23 19.24 -8.61
CA LYS A 169 -17.66 20.54 -8.07
C LYS A 169 -18.05 21.47 -9.23
N ALA A 170 -19.18 21.18 -9.86
CA ALA A 170 -19.96 22.13 -10.65
C ALA A 170 -21.44 21.89 -10.35
#